data_AF-A0A401ZJI5-F1
#
_entry.id   AF-A0A401ZJI5-F1
#
_cell.length_a   1.000
_cell.length_b   1.000
_cell.length_c   1.000
_cell.angle_alpha   90.00
_cell.angle_beta   90.00
_cell.angle_gamma   90.00
#
_symmetry.space_group_name_H-M   'P 1'
#
loop_
_entity.id
_entity.type
_entity.pdbx_description
1 polymer ?
#
loop_
_entity_poly.entity_id
_entity_poly.type
_entity_poly.pdbx_seq_one_letter_code
_entity_poly.pdbx_strand_id
1 'polypeptide(L)' 'MSEVAMLRKRIEMECEAMSRAMSGFRVTAPHEVINHGYNALGDLREQLAAIVGEHEATRIAVDMYIQVLG' A
#
# COMPACT_ATOMS: atom_id res chain seq x y z
N MET A 1 -20.78 4.66 -11.45
CA MET A 1 -19.57 4.16 -10.77
C MET A 1 -18.95 5.33 -10.03
N SER A 2 -18.78 5.22 -8.70
CA SER A 2 -18.23 6.31 -7.88
C SER A 2 -16.70 6.34 -7.99
N GLU A 3 -16.10 7.54 -7.89
CA GLU A 3 -14.64 7.75 -7.77
C GLU A 3 -14.01 6.87 -6.70
N VAL A 4 -14.73 6.65 -5.60
CA VAL A 4 -14.31 5.80 -4.48
C VAL A 4 -14.13 4.34 -4.91
N ALA A 5 -14.99 3.85 -5.80
CA ALA A 5 -14.89 2.48 -6.31
C ALA A 5 -13.68 2.31 -7.25
N MET A 6 -13.31 3.35 -7.99
CA MET A 6 -12.11 3.35 -8.81
C MET A 6 -10.83 3.40 -7.98
N LEU A 7 -10.79 4.22 -6.94
CA LEU A 7 -9.67 4.30 -5.99
C LEU A 7 -9.46 2.97 -5.27
N ARG A 8 -10.54 2.34 -4.77
CA ARG A 8 -10.46 1.01 -4.15
C ARG A 8 -9.84 -0.02 -5.09
N LYS A 9 -10.31 -0.07 -6.33
CA LYS A 9 -9.84 -1.04 -7.30
C LYS A 9 -8.36 -0.83 -7.66
N ARG A 10 -7.89 0.42 -7.68
CA ARG A 10 -6.47 0.73 -7.89
C ARG A 10 -5.60 0.27 -6.73
N ILE A 11 -6.02 0.52 -5.49
CA ILE A 11 -5.29 0.07 -4.29
C ILE A 11 -5.18 -1.46 -4.26
N GLU A 12 -6.26 -2.15 -4.62
CA GLU A 12 -6.30 -3.62 -4.66
C GLU A 12 -5.31 -4.18 -5.70
N MET A 13 -5.25 -3.57 -6.90
CA MET A 13 -4.29 -3.97 -7.94
C MET A 13 -2.82 -3.73 -7.52
N GLU A 14 -2.52 -2.63 -6.84
CA GLU A 14 -1.16 -2.34 -6.36
C GLU A 14 -0.72 -3.31 -5.26
N CYS A 15 -1.62 -3.65 -4.34
CA CYS A 15 -1.34 -4.63 -3.29
C CYS A 15 -1.09 -6.03 -3.87
N GLU A 16 -1.87 -6.44 -4.87
CA GLU A 16 -1.61 -7.70 -5.58
C GLU A 16 -0.26 -7.69 -6.31
N ALA A 17 0.12 -6.58 -6.94
CA ALA A 17 1.41 -6.46 -7.61
C ALA A 17 2.58 -6.57 -6.62
N MET A 18 2.49 -5.89 -5.48
CA MET A 18 3.47 -5.99 -4.40
C MET A 18 3.54 -7.40 -3.82
N SER A 19 2.41 -8.03 -3.54
CA SER A 19 2.36 -9.40 -3.02
C SER A 19 2.99 -10.39 -4.00
N ARG A 20 2.72 -10.27 -5.30
CA ARG A 20 3.35 -11.11 -6.35
C ARG A 20 4.84 -10.83 -6.49
N ALA A 21 5.27 -9.57 -6.39
CA ALA A 21 6.69 -9.23 -6.38
C ALA A 21 7.39 -9.84 -5.16
N MET A 22 6.80 -9.75 -3.97
CA MET A 22 7.43 -10.24 -2.73
C MET A 22 7.33 -11.76 -2.56
N SER A 23 6.29 -12.41 -3.11
CA SER A 23 6.15 -13.87 -3.10
C SER A 23 6.92 -14.56 -4.24
N GLY A 24 7.03 -13.92 -5.41
CA GLY A 24 7.78 -14.44 -6.57
C GLY A 24 9.29 -14.20 -6.49
N PHE A 25 9.74 -13.13 -5.81
CA PHE A 25 11.15 -12.71 -5.70
C PHE A 25 11.72 -12.76 -4.28
N ARG A 26 11.17 -13.63 -3.40
CA ARG A 26 11.51 -13.68 -1.96
C ARG A 26 12.99 -13.99 -1.62
N VAL A 27 13.85 -14.25 -2.61
CA VAL A 27 15.29 -14.48 -2.40
C VAL A 27 16.16 -13.33 -2.96
N THR A 28 15.66 -12.49 -3.88
CA THR A 28 16.50 -11.52 -4.61
C THR A 28 15.84 -10.18 -4.97
N ALA A 29 14.62 -9.88 -4.51
CA ALA A 29 14.00 -8.58 -4.76
C ALA A 29 14.97 -7.45 -4.34
N PRO A 30 15.41 -6.58 -5.26
CA PRO A 30 16.26 -5.44 -4.89
C PRO A 30 15.51 -4.60 -3.87
N HIS A 31 16.23 -4.12 -2.84
CA HIS A 31 15.67 -3.24 -1.82
C HIS A 31 14.92 -2.04 -2.43
N GLU A 32 15.25 -1.62 -3.66
CA GLU A 32 14.52 -0.60 -4.41
C GLU A 32 13.05 -0.93 -4.67
N VAL A 33 12.70 -2.18 -4.97
CA VAL A 33 11.31 -2.60 -5.21
C VAL A 33 10.49 -2.53 -3.92
N ILE A 34 11.11 -2.95 -2.82
CA ILE A 34 10.52 -2.89 -1.48
C ILE A 34 10.39 -1.42 -1.04
N ASN A 35 11.44 -0.61 -1.22
CA ASN A 35 11.45 0.82 -0.90
C ASN A 35 10.44 1.61 -1.74
N HIS A 36 10.26 1.27 -3.01
CA HIS A 36 9.22 1.89 -3.84
C HIS A 36 7.82 1.61 -3.28
N GLY A 37 7.55 0.39 -2.83
CA GLY A 37 6.31 0.05 -2.15
C GLY A 37 6.08 0.86 -0.87
N TYR A 38 7.12 1.01 -0.04
CA TYR A 38 7.04 1.83 1.18
C TYR A 38 6.84 3.32 0.88
N ASN A 39 7.52 3.86 -0.14
CA ASN A 39 7.37 5.27 -0.53
C ASN A 39 5.96 5.54 -1.04
N ALA A 40 5.41 4.65 -1.87
CA ALA A 40 4.04 4.75 -2.35
C ALA A 40 3.02 4.68 -1.18
N LEU A 41 3.27 3.82 -0.18
CA LEU A 41 2.47 3.78 1.05
C LEU A 41 2.58 5.07 1.87
N GLY A 42 3.75 5.71 1.90
CA GLY A 42 3.98 7.01 2.55
C GLY A 42 3.13 8.12 1.92
N ASP A 43 3.18 8.24 0.59
CA ASP A 43 2.43 9.25 -0.16
C ASP A 43 0.91 9.04 -0.04
N LEU A 44 0.47 7.77 -0.03
CA LEU A 44 -0.94 7.42 0.18
C LEU A 44 -1.39 7.71 1.62
N ARG A 45 -0.51 7.51 2.61
CA ARG A 45 -0.78 7.84 4.02
C ARG A 45 -0.93 9.35 4.21
N GLU A 46 -0.08 10.17 3.61
CA GLU A 46 -0.20 11.64 3.67
C GLU A 46 -1.52 12.12 3.05
N GLN A 47 -1.90 11.55 1.91
CA GLN A 47 -3.20 11.85 1.29
C GLN A 47 -4.38 11.40 2.16
N LEU A 48 -4.27 10.25 2.83
CA LEU A 48 -5.29 9.81 3.78
C LEU A 48 -5.36 10.72 5.00
N ALA A 49 -4.21 11.15 5.54
CA ALA A 49 -4.12 12.02 6.71
C ALA A 49 -4.83 13.36 6.47
N ALA A 50 -4.78 13.88 5.23
CA ALA A 50 -5.50 15.08 4.84
C ALA A 50 -7.04 14.94 4.90
N ILE A 51 -7.56 13.71 4.87
CA ILE A 51 -9.01 13.41 4.79
C ILE A 51 -9.55 12.89 6.13
N VAL A 52 -8.84 11.95 6.77
CA VAL A 52 -9.31 11.24 7.98
C VAL A 52 -8.53 11.60 9.24
N GLY A 53 -7.50 12.43 9.11
CA GLY A 53 -6.56 12.75 10.19
C GLY A 53 -5.43 11.72 10.33
N GLU A 54 -4.28 12.20 10.79
CA GLU A 54 -3.02 11.44 10.91
C GLU A 54 -3.16 10.10 11.65
N HIS A 55 -3.97 10.07 12.71
CA HIS A 55 -4.12 8.89 13.56
C HIS A 55 -4.82 7.74 12.84
N GLU A 56 -5.93 8.05 12.15
CA GLU A 56 -6.68 7.06 11.37
C GLU A 56 -5.94 6.67 10.09
N ALA A 57 -5.27 7.63 9.45
CA ALA A 57 -4.42 7.34 8.29
C ALA A 57 -3.29 6.36 8.63
N THR A 58 -2.65 6.55 9.79
CA THR A 58 -1.59 5.65 10.27
C THR A 58 -2.15 4.26 10.61
N ARG A 59 -3.32 4.18 11.27
CA ARG A 59 -3.97 2.90 11.59
C ARG A 59 -4.29 2.09 10.33
N ILE A 60 -4.88 2.75 9.33
CA ILE A 60 -5.23 2.12 8.05
C ILE A 60 -3.99 1.63 7.29
N ALA A 61 -2.91 2.42 7.28
CA ALA A 61 -1.66 2.04 6.63
C ALA A 61 -1.00 0.81 7.30
N VAL A 62 -1.00 0.76 8.64
CA VAL A 62 -0.44 -0.36 9.41
C VAL A 62 -1.28 -1.63 9.23
N ASP A 63 -2.61 -1.53 9.29
CA ASP A 63 -3.50 -2.68 9.09
C ASP A 63 -3.32 -3.29 7.69
N MET A 64 -3.19 -2.44 6.66
CA MET A 64 -2.96 -2.87 5.28
C MET A 64 -1.59 -3.55 5.12
N TYR A 65 -0.55 -2.99 5.74
CA TYR A 65 0.78 -3.57 5.73
C TYR A 65 0.80 -4.98 6.33
N ILE A 66 0.15 -5.16 7.49
CA ILE A 66 0.06 -6.46 8.17
C ILE A 66 -0.73 -7.47 7.32
N GLN A 67 -1.83 -7.07 6.68
CA GLN A 67 -2.61 -8.00 5.85
C GLN A 67 -1.92 -8.44 4.55
N VAL A 68 -1.09 -7.58 3.96
CA VAL A 68 -0.44 -7.87 2.68
C VAL A 68 0.90 -8.59 2.88
N LEU A 69 1.60 -8.33 3.99
CA LEU A 69 2.98 -8.77 4.23
C LEU A 69 3.19 -9.64 5.47
N GLY A 70 2.20 -9.75 6.37
CA GLY A 70 2.21 -10.69 7.50
C GLY A 70 1.70 -12.06 7.11
#